data_AF-A0A937XNI3-F1
#
_entry.id   AF-A0A937XNI3-F1
#
_cell.length_a   1.000
_cell.length_b   1.000
_cell.length_c   1.000
_cell.angle_alpha   90.00
_cell.angle_beta   90.00
_cell.angle_gamma   90.00
#
_symmetry.space_group_name_H-M   'P 1'
#
loop_
_entity.id
_entity.type
_entity.pdbx_description
1 polymer ?
#
loop_
_entity_poly.entity_id
_entity_poly.type
_entity_poly.pdbx_seq_one_letter_code
_entity_poly.pdbx_strand_id
1 'polypeptide(L)'
;MLTPIGSVRTLTAGMPPGRAVTASRRQRGVFLIEALLGILIFSLGILALIGMQAAAISAQSDARYRIEAANLAEKMQNNIWLNVDRSSPANLSTSLANFSHNEGGANCAFTGTPSVDPLVTNWVTEVRAAGSGLPNATTAMQQILVNTASFNRVTITVCWLPPRALSPSRYTIVTFVN
;
A
#
# COMPACT_ATOMS: atom_id res chain seq x y z
N MET A 1 -35.76 -51.14 -69.73
CA MET A 1 -36.55 -50.27 -70.62
C MET A 1 -38.01 -50.40 -70.19
N LEU A 2 -38.60 -49.29 -69.72
CA LEU A 2 -40.04 -48.93 -69.61
C LEU A 2 -41.01 -49.95 -68.96
N THR A 3 -41.40 -49.76 -67.68
CA THR A 3 -42.69 -49.15 -67.17
C THR A 3 -43.93 -50.03 -67.47
N PRO A 4 -45.12 -49.92 -66.81
CA PRO A 4 -45.67 -48.86 -65.94
C PRO A 4 -46.65 -49.38 -64.82
N ILE A 5 -47.48 -48.45 -64.30
CA ILE A 5 -48.83 -48.62 -63.68
C ILE A 5 -48.93 -49.04 -62.20
N GLY A 6 -49.07 -48.01 -61.37
CA GLY A 6 -50.21 -47.73 -60.48
C GLY A 6 -50.93 -48.87 -59.74
N SER A 7 -51.04 -48.73 -58.42
CA SER A 7 -52.27 -49.07 -57.70
C SER A 7 -52.36 -48.31 -56.38
N VAL A 8 -53.40 -47.48 -56.28
CA VAL A 8 -53.86 -46.85 -55.04
C VAL A 8 -54.60 -47.90 -54.22
N ARG A 9 -54.20 -48.09 -52.97
CA ARG A 9 -55.00 -48.82 -51.96
C ARG A 9 -55.23 -47.92 -50.75
N THR A 10 -56.45 -47.44 -50.64
CA THR A 10 -57.08 -46.90 -49.45
C THR A 10 -57.33 -48.03 -48.45
N LEU A 11 -56.75 -47.95 -47.25
CA LEU A 11 -57.07 -48.81 -46.10
C LEU A 11 -57.18 -47.96 -44.83
N THR A 12 -58.43 -47.58 -44.55
CA THR A 12 -59.13 -47.68 -43.26
C THR A 12 -58.34 -47.46 -41.96
N ALA A 13 -58.69 -46.35 -41.30
CA ALA A 13 -59.00 -46.20 -39.88
C ALA A 13 -58.48 -47.26 -38.89
N GLY A 14 -57.54 -46.83 -38.05
CA GLY A 14 -57.20 -47.46 -36.78
C GLY A 14 -56.43 -46.47 -35.92
N MET A 15 -57.13 -45.72 -35.07
CA MET A 15 -56.54 -44.95 -33.97
C MET A 15 -56.23 -45.93 -32.83
N PRO A 16 -54.98 -45.97 -32.32
CA PRO A 16 -54.81 -46.34 -30.92
C PRO A 16 -53.80 -45.43 -30.20
N PRO A 17 -53.66 -45.63 -28.90
CA PRO A 17 -54.27 -44.88 -27.83
C PRO A 17 -53.53 -43.58 -27.52
N GLY A 18 -54.22 -42.66 -26.84
CA GLY A 18 -53.63 -41.43 -26.32
C GLY A 18 -52.31 -41.71 -25.60
N ARG A 19 -51.26 -40.99 -26.01
CA ARG A 19 -50.00 -40.95 -25.28
C ARG A 19 -50.30 -40.55 -23.84
N ALA A 20 -50.08 -41.48 -22.91
CA ALA A 20 -50.13 -41.20 -21.50
C ALA A 20 -49.15 -40.04 -21.23
N VAL A 21 -49.69 -38.90 -20.84
CA VAL A 21 -48.90 -37.80 -20.29
C VAL A 21 -48.29 -38.36 -19.01
N THR A 22 -47.00 -38.70 -19.06
CA THR A 22 -46.25 -39.08 -17.87
C THR A 22 -46.37 -37.96 -16.86
N ALA A 23 -47.01 -38.28 -15.72
CA ALA A 23 -47.26 -37.36 -14.64
C ALA A 23 -45.98 -36.57 -14.30
N SER A 24 -46.08 -35.24 -14.33
CA SER A 24 -44.97 -34.38 -13.90
C SER A 24 -44.58 -34.78 -12.48
N ARG A 25 -43.29 -35.05 -12.27
CA ARG A 25 -42.76 -35.17 -10.90
C ARG A 25 -43.09 -33.87 -10.19
N ARG A 26 -43.92 -33.96 -9.16
CA ARG A 26 -44.22 -32.85 -8.25
C ARG A 26 -42.89 -32.28 -7.78
N GLN A 27 -42.58 -31.07 -8.24
CA GLN A 27 -41.43 -30.28 -7.87
C GLN A 27 -41.57 -29.96 -6.38
N ARG A 28 -40.95 -30.78 -5.54
CA ARG A 28 -41.03 -30.66 -4.08
C ARG A 28 -40.10 -29.54 -3.63
N GLY A 29 -40.67 -28.38 -3.31
CA GLY A 29 -40.35 -27.53 -2.14
C GLY A 29 -38.92 -27.09 -1.80
N VAL A 30 -37.89 -27.44 -2.57
CA VAL A 30 -36.48 -27.14 -2.23
C VAL A 30 -36.01 -25.76 -2.75
N PHE A 31 -36.76 -25.12 -3.65
CA PHE A 31 -36.39 -23.84 -4.28
C PHE A 31 -36.10 -22.71 -3.27
N LEU A 32 -36.88 -22.63 -2.18
CA LEU A 32 -36.66 -21.63 -1.13
C LEU A 32 -35.35 -21.86 -0.37
N ILE A 33 -35.01 -23.12 -0.10
CA ILE A 33 -33.78 -23.48 0.61
C ILE A 33 -32.55 -23.29 -0.31
N GLU A 34 -32.68 -23.63 -1.59
CA GLU A 34 -31.64 -23.42 -2.60
C GLU A 34 -31.34 -21.93 -2.80
N ALA A 35 -32.39 -21.10 -2.91
CA ALA A 35 -32.23 -19.64 -2.99
C ALA A 35 -31.61 -19.05 -1.71
N LEU A 36 -32.03 -19.51 -0.53
CA LEU A 36 -31.48 -19.04 0.73
C LEU A 36 -29.99 -19.42 0.89
N LEU A 37 -29.63 -20.66 0.51
CA LEU A 37 -28.24 -21.10 0.52
C LEU A 37 -27.39 -20.33 -0.52
N GLY A 38 -27.95 -20.07 -1.70
CA GLY A 38 -27.29 -19.26 -2.73
C GLY A 38 -27.01 -17.83 -2.26
N ILE A 39 -28.00 -17.15 -1.65
CA ILE A 39 -27.84 -15.82 -1.08
C ILE A 39 -26.85 -15.84 0.08
N LEU A 40 -26.87 -16.87 0.93
CA LEU A 40 -25.92 -17.04 2.04
C LEU A 40 -24.48 -17.14 1.54
N ILE A 41 -24.19 -18.06 0.60
CA ILE A 41 -22.84 -18.24 0.07
C ILE A 41 -22.38 -16.98 -0.66
N PHE A 42 -23.26 -16.35 -1.43
CA PHE A 42 -22.94 -15.12 -2.16
C PHE A 42 -22.61 -13.96 -1.21
N SER A 43 -23.40 -13.77 -0.15
CA SER A 43 -23.15 -12.73 0.86
C SER A 43 -21.86 -12.96 1.65
N LEU A 44 -21.52 -14.21 1.98
CA LEU A 44 -20.20 -14.54 2.53
C LEU A 44 -19.06 -14.23 1.56
N GLY A 45 -19.26 -14.50 0.26
CA GLY A 45 -18.31 -14.13 -0.79
C GLY A 45 -18.04 -12.63 -0.86
N ILE A 46 -19.09 -11.81 -0.81
CA ILE A 46 -18.94 -10.33 -0.80
C ILE A 46 -18.20 -9.87 0.46
N LEU A 47 -18.55 -10.41 1.63
CA LEU A 47 -17.88 -10.04 2.89
C LEU A 47 -16.38 -10.37 2.84
N ALA A 48 -16.02 -11.53 2.30
CA ALA A 48 -14.63 -11.93 2.12
C ALA A 48 -13.88 -10.97 1.18
N LEU A 49 -14.50 -10.57 0.06
CA LEU A 49 -13.91 -9.61 -0.88
C LEU A 49 -13.70 -8.24 -0.24
N ILE A 50 -14.66 -7.73 0.53
CA ILE A 50 -14.53 -6.45 1.24
C ILE A 50 -13.41 -6.52 2.28
N GLY A 51 -13.30 -7.64 3.01
CA GLY A 51 -12.21 -7.85 3.97
C GLY A 51 -10.83 -7.79 3.32
N MET A 52 -10.66 -8.43 2.17
CA MET A 52 -9.41 -8.37 1.40
C MET A 52 -9.14 -6.97 0.84
N GLN A 53 -10.16 -6.27 0.33
CA GLN A 53 -10.02 -4.89 -0.14
C GLN A 53 -9.56 -3.95 0.98
N ALA A 54 -10.15 -4.07 2.17
CA ALA A 54 -9.75 -3.28 3.33
C ALA A 54 -8.30 -3.54 3.75
N ALA A 55 -7.87 -4.82 3.73
CA ALA A 55 -6.49 -5.19 4.01
C ALA A 55 -5.53 -4.60 2.95
N ALA A 56 -5.87 -4.70 1.66
CA ALA A 56 -5.07 -4.16 0.57
C ALA A 56 -4.88 -2.63 0.69
N ILE A 57 -5.95 -1.89 0.98
CA ILE A 57 -5.89 -0.43 1.20
C ILE A 57 -4.95 -0.09 2.35
N SER A 58 -5.02 -0.84 3.45
CA SER A 58 -4.13 -0.61 4.60
C SER A 58 -2.66 -0.86 4.28
N ALA A 59 -2.36 -1.95 3.55
CA ALA A 59 -1.01 -2.25 3.11
C ALA A 59 -0.47 -1.18 2.14
N GLN A 60 -1.33 -0.71 1.22
CA GLN A 60 -0.98 0.38 0.31
C GLN A 60 -0.66 1.66 1.08
N SER A 61 -1.45 2.01 2.10
CA SER A 61 -1.18 3.20 2.92
C SER A 61 0.17 3.13 3.65
N ASP A 62 0.54 1.98 4.24
CA ASP A 62 1.86 1.83 4.89
C ASP A 62 3.01 1.97 3.89
N ALA A 63 2.88 1.37 2.71
CA ALA A 63 3.85 1.51 1.63
C ALA A 63 4.00 2.97 1.19
N ARG A 64 2.89 3.72 1.08
CA ARG A 64 2.94 5.15 0.74
C ARG A 64 3.73 5.95 1.77
N TYR A 65 3.50 5.74 3.07
CA TYR A 65 4.24 6.44 4.12
C TYR A 65 5.74 6.14 4.07
N ARG A 66 6.13 4.91 3.75
CA ARG A 66 7.55 4.53 3.59
C ARG A 66 8.21 5.23 2.41
N ILE A 67 7.50 5.34 1.28
CA ILE A 67 7.98 6.06 0.09
C ILE A 67 8.11 7.56 0.39
N GLU A 68 7.13 8.14 1.07
CA GLU A 68 7.17 9.54 1.46
C GLU A 68 8.32 9.84 2.42
N ALA A 69 8.56 8.97 3.41
CA ALA A 69 9.70 9.08 4.31
C ALA A 69 11.04 8.98 3.56
N ALA A 70 11.13 8.08 2.59
CA ALA A 70 12.30 7.96 1.73
C ALA A 70 12.54 9.23 0.91
N ASN A 71 11.51 9.76 0.24
CA ASN A 71 11.59 11.00 -0.52
C ASN A 71 12.01 12.19 0.35
N LEU A 72 11.48 12.30 1.58
CA LEU A 72 11.85 13.36 2.52
C LEU A 72 13.32 13.23 2.96
N ALA A 73 13.79 12.01 3.23
CA ALA A 73 15.19 11.77 3.59
C ALA A 73 16.14 12.05 2.42
N GLU A 74 15.78 11.63 1.20
CA GLU A 74 16.54 11.88 -0.03
C GLU A 74 16.57 13.37 -0.38
N LYS A 75 15.46 14.09 -0.21
CA LYS A 75 15.44 15.55 -0.36
C LYS A 75 16.44 16.21 0.58
N MET A 76 16.48 15.80 1.85
CA MET A 76 17.46 16.34 2.81
C MET A 76 18.89 15.96 2.41
N GLN A 77 19.13 14.72 2.00
CA GLN A 77 20.43 14.29 1.49
C GLN A 77 20.91 15.18 0.33
N ASN A 78 20.03 15.45 -0.64
CA ASN A 78 20.35 16.30 -1.78
C ASN A 78 20.62 17.75 -1.34
N ASN A 79 19.86 18.28 -0.37
CA ASN A 79 20.12 19.60 0.18
C ASN A 79 21.51 19.68 0.85
N ILE A 80 21.92 18.67 1.62
CA ILE A 80 23.26 18.61 2.22
C ILE A 80 24.32 18.58 1.11
N TRP A 81 24.12 17.76 0.08
CA TRP A 81 25.08 17.64 -1.02
C TRP A 81 25.27 18.95 -1.81
N LEU A 82 24.18 19.71 -2.01
CA LEU A 82 24.19 20.95 -2.80
C LEU A 82 24.71 22.17 -2.02
N ASN A 83 24.51 22.20 -0.69
CA ASN A 83 24.79 23.38 0.13
C ASN A 83 26.04 23.25 1.01
N VAL A 84 26.81 22.17 0.85
CA VAL A 84 28.11 22.02 1.52
C VAL A 84 29.22 22.79 0.78
N ASP A 85 30.10 23.42 1.56
CA ASP A 85 31.28 24.12 1.03
C ASP A 85 32.44 23.14 0.81
N ARG A 86 32.85 22.97 -0.46
CA ARG A 86 33.97 22.09 -0.87
C ARG A 86 35.26 22.85 -1.19
N SER A 87 35.38 24.12 -0.81
CA SER A 87 36.57 24.93 -1.07
C SER A 87 37.82 24.41 -0.37
N SER A 88 37.67 23.73 0.77
CA SER A 88 38.75 23.03 1.47
C SER A 88 38.20 21.88 2.33
N PRO A 89 39.02 20.89 2.70
CA PRO A 89 38.60 19.82 3.61
C PRO A 89 38.10 20.32 4.97
N ALA A 90 38.66 21.43 5.48
CA ALA A 90 38.24 22.03 6.74
C ALA A 90 36.87 22.72 6.64
N ASN A 91 36.62 23.43 5.53
CA ASN A 91 35.32 24.07 5.27
C ASN A 91 34.24 23.02 5.00
N LEU A 92 34.59 21.92 4.34
CA LEU A 92 33.70 20.77 4.14
C LEU A 92 33.24 20.21 5.49
N SER A 93 34.17 19.87 6.38
CA SER A 93 33.83 19.35 7.72
C SER A 93 32.98 20.33 8.53
N THR A 94 33.28 21.63 8.45
CA THR A 94 32.59 22.67 9.22
C THR A 94 31.17 22.90 8.71
N SER A 95 30.99 23.00 7.39
CA SER A 95 29.68 23.15 6.77
C SER A 95 28.81 21.91 6.94
N LEU A 96 29.39 20.71 6.91
CA LEU A 96 28.69 19.45 7.23
C LEU A 96 28.11 19.46 8.64
N ALA A 97 28.90 19.90 9.63
CA ALA A 97 28.49 19.88 11.03
C ALA A 97 27.26 20.77 11.31
N ASN A 98 27.04 21.82 10.50
CA ASN A 98 25.86 22.69 10.63
C ASN A 98 24.53 21.96 10.37
N PHE A 99 24.56 20.88 9.57
CA PHE A 99 23.37 20.07 9.27
C PHE A 99 23.02 19.06 10.36
N SER A 100 23.84 18.92 11.41
CA SER A 100 23.56 18.02 12.52
C SER A 100 22.26 18.39 13.24
N HIS A 101 21.44 17.38 13.57
CA HIS A 101 20.15 17.58 14.23
C HIS A 101 19.87 16.45 15.21
N ASN A 102 19.68 16.79 16.49
CA ASN A 102 19.37 15.86 17.58
C ASN A 102 20.32 14.66 17.63
N GLU A 103 21.63 14.89 17.71
CA GLU A 103 22.67 13.85 17.59
C GLU A 103 22.59 12.73 18.66
N GLY A 104 21.84 12.94 19.73
CA GLY A 104 21.66 12.00 20.83
C GLY A 104 20.36 11.20 20.75
N GLY A 105 20.20 10.27 21.68
CA GLY A 105 19.03 9.41 21.77
C GLY A 105 18.97 8.33 20.69
N ALA A 106 17.92 7.53 20.75
CA ALA A 106 17.74 6.37 19.87
C ALA A 106 16.25 6.06 19.69
N ASN A 107 15.94 5.16 18.75
CA ASN A 107 14.60 4.60 18.56
C ASN A 107 13.50 5.67 18.38
N CYS A 108 13.79 6.69 17.56
CA CYS A 108 12.83 7.77 17.25
C CYS A 108 12.45 8.64 18.46
N ALA A 109 13.19 8.53 19.56
CA ALA A 109 13.17 9.45 20.69
C ALA A 109 14.54 10.13 20.76
N PHE A 110 14.81 10.99 19.79
CA PHE A 110 16.09 11.67 19.67
C PHE A 110 16.18 12.85 20.64
N THR A 111 17.40 13.11 21.07
CA THR A 111 17.74 14.15 22.05
C THR A 111 18.98 14.90 21.59
N GLY A 112 19.35 15.95 22.31
CA GLY A 112 20.49 16.79 21.95
C GLY A 112 20.05 18.09 21.29
N THR A 113 21.00 18.73 20.62
CA THR A 113 20.80 20.09 20.10
C THR A 113 20.07 20.04 18.74
N PRO A 114 18.92 20.71 18.60
CA PRO A 114 18.30 20.85 17.29
C PRO A 114 19.14 21.76 16.41
N SER A 115 19.27 21.41 15.13
CA SER A 115 19.90 22.27 14.13
C SER A 115 19.24 23.65 14.08
N VAL A 116 20.06 24.69 13.89
CA VAL A 116 19.61 26.06 13.60
C VAL A 116 19.60 26.37 12.10
N ASP A 117 20.08 25.44 11.26
CA ASP A 117 20.13 25.63 9.82
C ASP A 117 18.71 25.73 9.23
N PRO A 118 18.43 26.74 8.38
CA PRO A 118 17.10 26.95 7.83
C PRO A 118 16.63 25.80 6.93
N LEU A 119 17.54 25.10 6.24
CA LEU A 119 17.17 23.95 5.41
C LEU A 119 16.71 22.78 6.29
N VAL A 120 17.43 22.51 7.38
CA VAL A 120 17.06 21.46 8.33
C VAL A 120 15.75 21.80 9.04
N THR A 121 15.59 23.02 9.55
CA THR A 121 14.36 23.41 10.27
C THR A 121 13.12 23.42 9.37
N ASN A 122 13.27 23.83 8.10
CA ASN A 122 12.20 23.71 7.10
C ASN A 122 11.88 22.25 6.79
N TRP A 123 12.89 21.41 6.53
CA TRP A 123 12.70 19.98 6.30
C TRP A 123 11.99 19.30 7.48
N VAL A 124 12.42 19.58 8.70
CA VAL A 124 11.82 19.06 9.94
C VAL A 124 10.35 19.54 10.07
N THR A 125 10.01 20.73 9.56
CA THR A 125 8.63 21.26 9.48
C THR A 125 7.80 20.57 8.40
N GLU A 126 8.39 20.29 7.23
CA GLU A 126 7.73 19.55 6.15
C GLU A 126 7.39 18.11 6.59
N VAL A 127 8.30 17.44 7.28
CA VAL A 127 8.09 16.07 7.77
C VAL A 127 6.87 15.98 8.71
N ARG A 128 6.56 17.05 9.46
CA ARG A 128 5.41 17.10 10.38
C ARG A 128 4.17 17.80 9.80
N ALA A 129 4.22 18.24 8.55
CA ALA A 129 3.15 19.05 7.98
C ALA A 129 1.83 18.26 7.98
N ALA A 130 0.76 18.87 8.49
CA ALA A 130 -0.54 18.22 8.52
C ALA A 130 -1.05 17.99 7.09
N GLY A 131 -1.35 16.73 6.74
CA GLY A 131 -1.92 16.33 5.46
C GLY A 131 -0.92 16.10 4.32
N SER A 132 0.31 16.63 4.41
CA SER A 132 1.36 16.47 3.39
C SER A 132 2.68 15.93 3.93
N GLY A 133 2.76 15.69 5.24
CA GLY A 133 3.90 15.11 5.91
C GLY A 133 3.56 13.74 6.50
N LEU A 134 4.50 13.19 7.25
CA LEU A 134 4.36 11.88 7.83
C LEU A 134 3.39 11.87 9.02
N PRO A 135 2.58 10.81 9.17
CA PRO A 135 1.58 10.76 10.23
C PRO A 135 2.24 10.73 11.60
N ASN A 136 1.74 11.59 12.49
CA ASN A 136 2.12 11.67 13.90
C ASN A 136 3.65 11.80 14.13
N ALA A 137 4.35 12.42 13.19
CA ALA A 137 5.77 12.74 13.31
C ALA A 137 5.96 13.99 14.18
N THR A 138 6.90 13.92 15.13
CA THR A 138 7.22 15.05 16.05
C THR A 138 8.62 15.62 15.78
N THR A 139 8.98 16.72 16.46
CA THR A 139 10.32 17.34 16.39
C THR A 139 11.43 16.41 16.87
N ALA A 140 11.20 15.69 17.97
CA ALA A 140 12.18 14.77 18.54
C ALA A 140 12.31 13.43 17.76
N MET A 141 11.52 13.24 16.71
CA MET A 141 11.52 12.01 15.92
C MET A 141 12.45 12.05 14.71
N GLN A 142 13.05 13.21 14.39
CA GLN A 142 13.95 13.33 13.25
C GLN A 142 15.39 13.48 13.73
N GLN A 143 16.33 12.91 12.97
CA GLN A 143 17.75 12.92 13.30
C GLN A 143 18.63 13.08 12.06
N ILE A 144 19.69 13.86 12.22
CA ILE A 144 20.80 13.91 11.26
C ILE A 144 22.08 13.82 12.08
N LEU A 145 22.78 12.69 11.99
CA LEU A 145 24.13 12.57 12.55
C LEU A 145 25.15 12.81 11.46
N VAL A 146 26.13 13.64 11.78
CA VAL A 146 27.25 13.94 10.90
C VAL A 146 28.53 13.51 11.61
N ASN A 147 29.30 12.64 10.96
CA ASN A 147 30.58 12.15 11.48
C ASN A 147 31.68 12.44 10.46
N THR A 148 32.36 13.57 10.64
CA THR A 148 33.44 14.02 9.76
C THR A 148 34.73 13.24 9.97
N ALA A 149 34.93 12.64 11.14
CA ALA A 149 36.07 11.76 11.42
C ALA A 149 35.98 10.42 10.67
N SER A 150 34.76 9.99 10.29
CA SER A 150 34.50 8.72 9.61
C SER A 150 34.10 8.95 8.15
N PHE A 151 35.03 9.50 7.36
CA PHE A 151 34.81 9.77 5.92
C PHE A 151 33.61 10.67 5.63
N ASN A 152 33.35 11.70 6.47
CA ASN A 152 32.23 12.62 6.28
C ASN A 152 30.89 11.89 6.11
N ARG A 153 30.68 10.88 6.96
CA ARG A 153 29.46 10.07 6.95
C ARG A 153 28.30 10.89 7.50
N VAL A 154 27.23 10.97 6.73
CA VAL A 154 25.96 11.60 7.12
C VAL A 154 24.90 10.52 7.21
N THR A 155 24.25 10.44 8.37
CA THR A 155 23.15 9.49 8.62
C THR A 155 21.89 10.27 8.90
N ILE A 156 20.93 10.18 7.98
CA ILE A 156 19.63 10.85 8.10
C ILE A 156 18.62 9.78 8.51
N THR A 157 17.96 10.00 9.64
CA THR A 157 16.91 9.12 10.14
C THR A 157 15.60 9.87 10.23
N VAL A 158 14.61 9.33 9.53
CA VAL A 158 13.23 9.81 9.53
C VAL A 158 12.34 8.84 10.27
N CYS A 159 11.60 9.32 11.26
CA CYS A 159 10.63 8.50 11.98
C CYS A 159 9.21 9.06 11.95
N TRP A 160 8.25 8.14 11.96
CA TRP A 160 6.82 8.44 11.99
C TRP A 160 6.04 7.35 12.71
N LEU A 161 4.79 7.64 13.10
CA LEU A 161 3.91 6.65 13.71
C LEU A 161 2.66 6.48 12.83
N PRO A 162 2.55 5.36 12.09
CA PRO A 162 1.34 5.06 11.33
C PRO A 162 0.11 5.04 12.25
N PRO A 163 -1.08 5.48 11.80
CA PRO A 163 -2.26 5.61 12.67
C PRO A 163 -2.74 4.32 13.34
N ARG A 164 -2.36 3.16 12.80
CA ARG A 164 -2.73 1.83 13.31
C ARG A 164 -1.59 1.15 14.08
N ALA A 165 -0.42 1.77 14.14
CA ALA A 165 0.76 1.21 14.78
C ALA A 165 0.87 1.67 16.24
N LEU A 166 1.41 0.79 17.09
CA LEU A 166 1.70 1.09 18.50
C LEU A 166 3.17 1.48 18.73
N SER A 167 4.01 1.36 17.69
CA SER A 167 5.43 1.67 17.73
C SER A 167 5.86 2.48 16.51
N PRO A 168 6.81 3.44 16.65
CA PRO A 168 7.29 4.22 15.52
C PRO A 168 7.95 3.38 14.43
N SER A 169 7.65 3.70 13.17
CA SER A 169 8.38 3.27 12.00
C SER A 169 9.57 4.21 11.76
N ARG A 170 10.65 3.67 11.18
CA ARG A 170 11.86 4.42 10.86
C ARG A 170 12.34 4.13 9.44
N TYR A 171 12.90 5.14 8.80
CA TYR A 171 13.67 5.04 7.56
C TYR A 171 15.00 5.75 7.75
N THR A 172 16.10 5.08 7.39
CA THR A 172 17.45 5.64 7.56
C THR A 172 18.21 5.52 6.27
N ILE A 173 18.84 6.61 5.85
CA ILE A 173 19.78 6.65 4.74
C ILE A 173 21.15 7.09 5.26
N VAL A 174 22.19 6.44 4.76
CA VAL A 174 23.59 6.73 5.09
C VAL A 174 24.29 7.11 3.80
N THR A 175 24.95 8.26 3.81
CA THR A 175 25.74 8.76 2.68
C THR A 175 27.10 9.25 3.15
N PHE A 176 28.02 9.41 2.21
CA PHE A 176 29.36 9.93 2.44
C PHE A 176 29.58 11.13 1.53
N VAL A 177 30.08 12.23 2.09
CA VAL A 177 30.30 13.47 1.33
C VAL A 177 31.79 13.71 1.16
N ASN A 178 32.29 13.73 -0.07
CA ASN A 178 33.66 14.14 -0.37
C ASN A 178 33.75 15.58 -0.89
#